data_AF-N9NC66-F1
#
_entry.id   AF-N9NC66-F1
#
_cell.length_a   1.000
_cell.length_b   1.000
_cell.length_c   1.000
_cell.angle_alpha   90.00
_cell.angle_beta   90.00
_cell.angle_gamma   90.00
#
_symmetry.space_group_name_H-M   'P 1'
#
loop_
_entity.id
_entity.type
_entity.pdbx_description
1 polymer ?
#
loop_
_entity_poly.entity_id
_entity_poly.type
_entity_poly.pdbx_seq_one_letter_code
_entity_poly.pdbx_strand_id
1 'polypeptide(L)' 'MRQQNNDWLWIIGFIVLAVVVVAVNTWNTVQVCKNQDVYWVNGTQFTCKLFK' A
#
# COMPACT_ATOMS: atom_id res chain seq x y z
N MET A 1 9.65 32.38 -23.83
CA MET A 1 9.62 31.80 -22.47
C MET A 1 9.38 30.32 -22.60
N ARG A 2 10.41 29.49 -22.34
CA ARG A 2 10.37 28.04 -22.52
C ARG A 2 9.61 27.46 -21.32
N GLN A 3 8.29 27.27 -21.44
CA GLN A 3 7.49 26.60 -20.41
C GLN A 3 8.05 25.18 -20.25
N GLN A 4 8.79 24.94 -19.17
CA GLN A 4 9.15 23.60 -18.77
C GLN A 4 7.87 22.92 -18.30
N ASN A 5 7.33 22.04 -19.13
CA ASN A 5 6.19 21.22 -18.77
C ASN A 5 6.66 20.24 -17.68
N ASN A 6 6.22 20.49 -16.45
CA ASN A 6 6.57 19.71 -15.25
C ASN A 6 5.48 18.70 -14.87
N ASP A 7 4.48 18.49 -15.73
CA ASP A 7 3.38 17.55 -15.48
C ASP A 7 3.87 16.10 -15.24
N TRP A 8 5.01 15.73 -15.83
CA TRP A 8 5.65 14.43 -15.61
C TRP A 8 6.12 14.22 -14.17
N LEU A 9 6.47 15.28 -13.42
CA LEU A 9 6.85 15.17 -12.01
C LEU A 9 5.66 14.79 -11.13
N TRP A 10 4.46 15.27 -11.46
CA TRP A 10 3.23 14.88 -10.76
C TRP A 10 2.90 13.42 -10.97
N ILE A 11 3.10 12.92 -12.20
CA ILE A 11 2.91 11.50 -12.53
C ILE A 11 3.88 10.63 -11.70
N ILE A 12 5.16 10.98 -11.67
CA ILE A 12 6.14 10.25 -10.86
C ILE A 12 5.81 10.33 -9.37
N GLY A 13 5.46 11.52 -8.87
CA GLY A 13 5.05 11.70 -7.49
C GLY A 13 3.86 10.80 -7.11
N PHE A 14 2.86 10.70 -7.99
CA PHE A 14 1.72 9.82 -7.78
C PHE A 14 2.11 8.34 -7.77
N ILE A 15 2.98 7.90 -8.69
CA ILE A 15 3.48 6.52 -8.73
C ILE A 15 4.22 6.18 -7.44
N VAL A 16 5.12 7.05 -6.99
CA VAL A 16 5.87 6.85 -5.73
C VAL A 16 4.91 6.74 -4.56
N LEU A 17 3.91 7.62 -4.47
CA LEU A 17 2.93 7.59 -3.40
C LEU A 17 2.10 6.30 -3.42
N ALA A 18 1.68 5.83 -4.59
CA ALA A 18 0.96 4.56 -4.74
C ALA A 18 1.81 3.36 -4.24
N VAL A 19 3.10 3.32 -4.59
CA VAL A 19 4.01 2.27 -4.11
C VAL A 19 4.17 2.32 -2.59
N VAL A 20 4.32 3.51 -2.01
CA VAL A 20 4.43 3.68 -0.54
C VAL A 20 3.17 3.21 0.16
N VAL A 21 1.99 3.57 -0.35
CA VAL A 21 0.71 3.13 0.22
C VAL A 21 0.59 1.61 0.19
N VAL A 22 0.90 0.96 -0.94
CA VAL A 22 0.87 -0.51 -1.03
C VAL A 22 1.86 -1.15 -0.07
N ALA A 23 3.09 -0.63 0.03
CA ALA A 23 4.12 -1.15 0.91
C ALA A 23 3.71 -1.06 2.39
N VAL A 24 3.18 0.09 2.83
CA VAL A 24 2.74 0.30 4.22
C VAL A 24 1.56 -0.60 4.57
N ASN A 25 0.56 -0.71 3.69
CA ASN A 25 -0.58 -1.60 3.93
C ASN A 25 -0.15 -3.07 3.98
N THR A 26 0.74 -3.49 3.07
CA THR A 26 1.29 -4.85 3.07
C THR A 26 2.06 -5.13 4.36
N TRP A 27 2.93 -4.20 4.78
CA TRP A 27 3.70 -4.35 6.01
C TRP A 27 2.80 -4.47 7.25
N ASN A 28 1.78 -3.62 7.37
CA ASN A 28 0.83 -3.69 8.48
C ASN A 28 0.08 -5.03 8.50
N THR A 29 -0.37 -5.50 7.33
CA THR A 29 -1.02 -6.81 7.21
C THR A 29 -0.08 -7.93 7.63
N VAL A 30 1.19 -7.92 7.17
CA VAL A 30 2.20 -8.90 7.59
C VAL A 30 2.38 -8.87 9.11
N GLN A 31 2.48 -7.70 9.74
CA GLN A 31 2.66 -7.59 11.20
C GLN A 31 1.46 -8.16 11.97
N VAL A 32 0.23 -7.88 11.54
CA VAL A 32 -0.98 -8.45 12.14
C VAL A 32 -1.01 -9.98 11.94
N CYS A 33 -0.68 -10.42 10.74
CA CYS A 33 -0.70 -11.83 10.33
C CYS A 33 0.43 -12.68 10.92
N LYS A 34 1.47 -12.09 11.52
CA LYS A 34 2.54 -12.85 12.19
C LYS A 34 2.02 -13.73 13.32
N ASN A 35 1.04 -13.22 14.09
CA ASN A 35 0.56 -13.87 15.30
C ASN A 35 -0.87 -14.42 15.16
N GLN A 36 -1.50 -14.26 14.01
CA GLN A 36 -2.90 -14.57 13.78
C GLN A 36 -3.10 -15.22 12.41
N ASP A 37 -3.98 -16.22 12.33
CA ASP A 37 -4.30 -16.89 11.06
C ASP A 37 -5.31 -16.11 10.21
N VAL A 38 -6.00 -15.15 10.83
CA VAL A 38 -7.04 -14.32 10.22
C VAL A 38 -7.05 -12.93 10.86
N TYR A 39 -7.42 -11.91 10.08
CA TYR A 39 -7.65 -10.54 10.57
C TYR A 39 -9.04 -10.06 10.17
N TRP A 40 -9.60 -9.11 10.92
CA TRP A 40 -10.96 -8.62 10.72
C TRP A 40 -10.95 -7.16 10.31
N VAL A 41 -11.69 -6.82 9.25
CA VAL A 41 -11.89 -5.42 8.83
C VAL A 41 -13.39 -5.20 8.64
N ASN A 42 -13.96 -4.28 9.41
CA ASN A 42 -15.39 -3.94 9.38
C ASN A 42 -16.34 -5.17 9.44
N GLY A 43 -15.99 -6.17 10.24
CA GLY A 43 -16.79 -7.39 10.40
C GLY A 43 -16.56 -8.48 9.33
N THR A 44 -15.77 -8.19 8.29
CA THR A 44 -15.36 -9.18 7.29
C THR A 44 -14.05 -9.84 7.71
N GLN A 45 -14.01 -11.18 7.67
CA GLN A 45 -12.83 -11.98 7.98
C GLN A 45 -11.94 -12.14 6.76
N PHE A 46 -10.66 -11.86 6.90
CA PHE A 46 -9.64 -12.05 5.88
C PHE A 46 -8.61 -13.07 6.35
N THR A 47 -8.21 -13.98 5.47
CA THR A 47 -7.18 -14.97 5.78
C THR A 47 -5.78 -14.37 5.66
N CYS A 48 -4.92 -14.69 6.64
CA CYS A 48 -3.52 -14.30 6.65
C CYS A 48 -2.61 -15.23 5.83
N LYS A 49 -3.13 -16.25 5.16
CA LYS A 49 -2.33 -17.30 4.50
C LYS A 49 -1.30 -16.78 3.48
N LEU A 50 -1.58 -15.64 2.83
CA LEU A 50 -0.68 -15.01 1.87
C LEU A 50 0.39 -14.10 2.50
N PHE A 51 0.23 -13.74 3.78
CA PHE A 51 1.06 -12.77 4.49
C PHE A 51 1.80 -13.36 5.70
N LYS A 52 1.62 -14.67 5.96
CA LYS A 52 2.48 -15.49 6.81
C LYS A 52 3.66 -16.00 5.99
#